data_AF-A0A950EUA3-F1
#
_entry.id   AF-A0A950EUA3-F1
#
_cell.length_a   1.000
_cell.length_b   1.000
_cell.length_c   1.000
_cell.angle_alpha   90.00
_cell.angle_beta   90.00
_cell.angle_gamma   90.00
#
_symmetry.space_group_name_H-M   'P 1'
#
loop_
_entity.id
_entity.type
_entity.pdbx_description
1 polymer ?
#
loop_
_entity_poly.entity_id
_entity_poly.type
_entity_poly.pdbx_seq_one_letter_code
_entity_poly.pdbx_strand_id
1 'polypeptide(L)' 'MNPTQEEIRLQQSHNRTANWQRWGPYLSERQWGTVREDYSESGDAWRYFPHDHARSRAYRWGEDGLLGICDRECRLCF' A
#
# COMPACT_ATOMS: atom_id res chain seq x y z
N MET A 1 0.84 25.27 30.80
CA MET A 1 1.21 23.85 30.94
C MET A 1 1.91 23.46 29.64
N ASN A 2 3.09 22.86 29.69
CA ASN A 2 3.75 22.44 28.44
C ASN A 2 3.00 21.26 27.85
N PRO A 3 2.76 21.24 26.52
CA PRO A 3 2.11 20.11 25.89
C PRO A 3 2.99 18.87 26.02
N THR A 4 2.33 17.75 26.25
CA THR A 4 2.90 16.41 26.20
C THR A 4 3.33 16.06 24.78
N GLN A 5 4.18 15.04 24.63
CA GLN A 5 4.61 14.57 23.31
C GLN A 5 3.43 14.05 22.47
N GLU A 6 2.41 13.45 23.08
CA GLU A 6 1.23 12.98 22.36
C GLU A 6 0.36 14.13 21.86
N GLU A 7 0.16 15.19 22.66
CA GLU A 7 -0.56 16.39 22.23
C GLU A 7 0.13 17.04 21.02
N ILE A 8 1.46 17.10 21.03
CA ILE A 8 2.25 17.59 19.88
C ILE A 8 1.98 16.72 18.64
N ARG A 9 2.03 15.39 18.78
CA ARG A 9 1.87 14.43 17.69
C ARG A 9 0.45 14.47 17.09
N LEU A 10 -0.58 14.65 17.92
CA LEU A 10 -1.97 14.84 17.51
C LEU A 10 -2.16 16.17 16.78
N GLN A 11 -1.58 17.26 17.30
CA GLN A 11 -1.63 18.57 16.66
C GLN A 11 -0.97 18.54 15.27
N GLN A 12 0.15 17.83 15.13
CA GLN A 12 0.83 17.65 13.84
C GLN A 12 -0.03 16.89 12.82
N SER A 13 -0.76 15.86 13.26
CA SER A 13 -1.72 15.13 12.43
C SER A 13 -2.89 16.03 12.01
N HIS A 14 -3.49 16.74 12.97
CA HIS A 14 -4.60 17.67 12.74
C HIS A 14 -4.22 18.75 11.72
N ASN A 15 -3.02 19.33 11.87
CA ASN A 15 -2.49 20.36 10.97
C ASN A 15 -1.93 19.77 9.66
N ARG A 16 -2.00 18.45 9.46
CA ARG A 16 -1.50 17.72 8.28
C ARG A 16 -0.02 17.92 7.97
N THR A 17 0.77 18.24 8.99
CA THR A 17 2.24 18.41 8.90
C THR A 17 2.98 17.10 9.04
N ALA A 18 2.40 16.13 9.77
CA ALA A 18 2.88 14.76 9.85
C ALA A 18 1.71 13.79 9.64
N ASN A 19 1.84 12.89 8.65
CA ASN A 19 0.75 12.02 8.20
C ASN A 19 0.85 10.61 8.78
N TRP A 20 1.24 10.48 10.06
CA TRP A 20 1.47 9.18 10.71
C TRP A 20 0.20 8.37 10.93
N GLN A 21 -0.98 9.02 10.91
CA GLN A 21 -2.30 8.36 10.96
C GLN A 21 -2.75 7.82 9.60
N ARG A 22 -1.99 8.02 8.52
CA ARG A 22 -2.35 7.47 7.22
C ARG A 22 -1.98 6.00 7.16
N TRP A 23 -3.01 5.19 7.38
CA TRP A 23 -3.00 3.76 7.17
C TRP A 23 -3.94 3.45 6.03
N GLY A 24 -3.57 2.46 5.23
CA GLY A 24 -4.34 2.08 4.08
C GLY A 24 -3.84 0.77 3.50
N PRO A 25 -4.52 0.29 2.46
CA PRO A 25 -4.22 -1.01 1.91
C PRO A 25 -3.08 -0.90 0.88
N TYR A 26 -1.93 -0.36 1.30
CA TYR A 26 -0.79 -0.02 0.44
C TYR A 26 0.11 -1.22 0.08
N LEU A 27 -0.44 -2.44 0.08
CA LEU A 27 0.28 -3.70 -0.10
C LEU A 27 0.01 -4.33 -1.48
N SER A 28 0.21 -3.54 -2.54
CA SER A 28 0.00 -3.92 -3.95
C SER A 28 0.77 -5.18 -4.36
N GLU A 29 1.98 -5.37 -3.84
CA GLU A 29 2.83 -6.52 -4.16
C GLU A 29 2.23 -7.88 -3.75
N ARG A 30 1.39 -7.91 -2.72
CA ARG A 30 0.74 -9.14 -2.24
C ARG A 30 -0.31 -9.68 -3.21
N GLN A 31 -0.82 -8.83 -4.09
CA GLN A 31 -1.82 -9.20 -5.08
C GLN A 31 -1.24 -9.93 -6.29
N TRP A 32 0.05 -9.76 -6.56
CA TRP A 32 0.73 -10.29 -7.75
C TRP A 32 0.52 -11.80 -7.93
N GLY A 33 0.53 -12.59 -6.85
CA GLY A 33 0.38 -14.04 -6.88
C GLY A 33 -0.97 -14.58 -7.39
N THR A 34 -1.95 -13.73 -7.67
CA THR A 34 -3.32 -14.15 -8.00
C THR A 34 -3.63 -14.27 -9.50
N VAL A 35 -2.68 -13.99 -10.40
CA VAL A 35 -2.76 -14.14 -11.88
C VAL A 35 -3.83 -13.26 -12.56
N ARG A 36 -4.60 -12.45 -11.83
CA ARG A 36 -5.74 -11.68 -12.37
C ARG A 36 -5.39 -10.50 -13.29
N GLU A 37 -4.10 -10.25 -13.51
CA GLU A 37 -3.59 -9.18 -14.38
C GLU A 37 -2.87 -9.69 -15.63
N ASP A 38 -3.10 -10.96 -16.00
CA ASP A 38 -2.60 -11.49 -17.26
C ASP A 38 -3.43 -10.99 -18.45
N TYR A 39 -2.79 -10.19 -19.30
CA TYR A 39 -3.34 -9.78 -20.61
C TYR A 39 -2.39 -10.19 -21.74
N SER A 40 -1.50 -11.15 -21.48
CA SER A 40 -0.60 -11.66 -22.49
C SER A 40 -1.37 -12.48 -23.53
N GLU A 41 -0.92 -12.42 -24.79
CA GLU A 41 -1.50 -13.23 -25.86
C GLU A 41 -1.20 -14.73 -25.69
N SER A 42 -0.18 -15.08 -24.90
CA SER A 42 0.32 -16.44 -24.73
C SER A 42 -0.11 -17.12 -23.43
N GLY A 43 -0.76 -16.40 -22.51
CA GLY A 43 -1.06 -16.89 -21.16
C GLY A 43 0.16 -16.98 -20.24
N ASP A 44 1.26 -16.30 -20.58
CA ASP A 44 2.46 -16.20 -19.76
C ASP A 44 2.38 -14.99 -18.82
N ALA A 45 1.54 -15.15 -17.79
CA ALA A 45 1.26 -14.12 -16.79
C ALA A 45 2.51 -13.52 -16.14
N TRP A 46 3.50 -14.36 -15.82
CA TRP A 46 4.67 -13.95 -15.03
C TRP A 46 5.71 -13.20 -15.84
N ARG A 47 5.81 -13.45 -17.15
CA ARG A 47 6.64 -12.62 -18.04
C ARG A 47 5.95 -11.32 -18.43
N TYR A 48 4.63 -11.34 -18.63
CA TYR A 48 3.87 -10.14 -18.98
C TYR A 48 3.73 -9.16 -17.80
N PHE A 49 3.50 -9.69 -16.60
CA PHE A 49 3.43 -8.92 -15.36
C PHE A 49 4.44 -9.46 -14.34
N PRO A 50 5.73 -9.09 -14.48
CA PRO A 50 6.76 -9.48 -13.53
C PRO A 50 6.52 -8.85 -12.16
N HIS A 51 7.02 -9.50 -11.11
CA HIS A 51 6.87 -9.05 -9.72
C HIS A 51 7.33 -7.60 -9.50
N ASP A 52 8.36 -7.14 -10.22
CA ASP A 52 8.84 -5.75 -10.08
C ASP A 52 7.79 -4.70 -10.47
N HIS A 53 6.85 -5.04 -11.36
CA HIS A 53 5.76 -4.14 -11.69
C HIS A 53 4.70 -4.07 -10.58
N ALA A 54 4.62 -5.08 -9.69
CA ALA A 54 3.57 -5.20 -8.69
C ALA A 54 3.51 -4.04 -7.68
N ARG A 55 4.64 -3.37 -7.43
CA ARG A 55 4.74 -2.21 -6.53
C ARG A 55 4.37 -0.87 -7.19
N SER A 56 4.15 -0.86 -8.50
CA SER A 56 4.02 0.38 -9.29
C SER A 56 2.91 0.33 -10.34
N ARG A 57 2.04 -0.67 -10.26
CA ARG A 57 0.87 -0.81 -11.14
C ARG A 57 -0.39 -0.83 -10.29
N ALA A 58 -1.40 -0.08 -10.74
CA ALA A 58 -2.73 -0.19 -10.18
C ALA A 58 -3.39 -1.47 -10.73
N TYR A 59 -3.87 -2.32 -9.84
CA TYR A 59 -4.62 -3.52 -10.20
C TYR A 59 -6.01 -3.13 -10.70
N ARG A 60 -6.49 -3.80 -11.76
CA ARG A 60 -7.83 -3.62 -12.32
C ARG A 60 -8.83 -4.63 -11.72
N TRP A 61 -8.38 -5.84 -11.46
CA TRP A 61 -9.22 -6.96 -11.01
C TRP A 61 -8.86 -7.45 -9.59
N GLY A 62 -8.20 -6.59 -8.83
CA GLY A 62 -7.81 -6.78 -7.44
C GLY A 62 -7.76 -5.45 -6.72
N GLU A 63 -7.96 -5.48 -5.41
CA GLU A 63 -7.76 -4.31 -4.56
C GLU A 63 -6.28 -4.31 -4.10
N ASP A 64 -5.66 -3.14 -4.12
CA ASP A 64 -4.42 -2.95 -3.35
C ASP A 64 -4.74 -3.32 -1.89
N GLY A 65 -3.91 -4.17 -1.27
CA GLY A 65 -4.05 -4.59 0.13
C GLY A 65 -5.19 -5.57 0.46
N LEU A 66 -5.57 -6.42 -0.51
CA LEU A 66 -6.49 -7.56 -0.34
C LEU A 66 -6.23 -8.47 0.89
N LEU A 67 -5.06 -8.34 1.55
CA LEU A 67 -4.65 -9.11 2.73
C LEU A 67 -3.85 -8.28 3.75
N GLY A 68 -4.07 -6.96 3.83
CA GLY A 68 -3.43 -6.22 4.92
C GLY A 68 -3.56 -4.71 4.87
N ILE A 69 -3.36 -4.11 6.04
CA ILE A 69 -3.28 -2.66 6.22
C ILE A 69 -1.84 -2.29 6.56
N CYS A 70 -1.41 -1.15 6.02
CA CYS A 70 -0.05 -0.70 6.17
C CYS A 70 -0.01 0.81 6.39
N ASP A 71 1.00 1.29 7.14
CA ASP A 71 1.26 2.73 7.17
C ASP A 71 1.72 3.20 5.78
N ARG A 72 1.53 4.50 5.49
CA ARG A 72 1.80 5.05 4.14
C ARG A 72 3.22 4.84 3.62
N GLU A 73 4.19 4.59 4.49
CA GLU A 73 5.60 4.40 4.13
C GLU A 73 6.03 2.93 4.10
N CYS A 74 5.08 2.01 4.21
CA CYS A 74 5.30 0.58 4.17
C CYS A 74 6.25 0.04 5.26
N ARG A 75 6.26 0.66 6.44
CA ARG A 75 7.15 0.31 7.57
C ARG A 75 6.52 -0.71 8.52
N LEU A 76 5.19 -0.66 8.68
CA LEU A 76 4.40 -1.52 9.54
C LEU A 76 3.24 -2.11 8.74
N CYS A 77 3.19 -3.44 8.62
CA CYS A 77 2.19 -4.18 7.85
C CYS A 77 1.48 -5.18 8.78
N PHE A 78 0.14 -5.24 8.70
CA PHE A 78 -0.70 -6.23 9.39
C PHE A 78 -1.43 -7.10 8.39
#